data_AF-A2S8S8-F1
#
_entry.id   AF-A2S8S8-F1
#
_cell.length_a   1.000
_cell.length_b   1.000
_cell.length_c   1.000
_cell.angle_alpha   90.00
_cell.angle_beta   90.00
_cell.angle_gamma   90.00
#
_symmetry.space_group_name_H-M   'P 1'
#
loop_
_entity.id
_entity.type
_entity.pdbx_description
1 polymer ?
#
loop_
_entity_poly.entity_id
_entity_poly.type
_entity_poly.pdbx_seq_one_letter_code
_entity_poly.pdbx_strand_id
1 'polypeptide(L)'
;MLMFRPLRRSLALAALAALAALAGAAGLAGRETNAAANASAARAAAPHAATKTVYVAAQTARCVGVVPLDCLQVRTAPNEPWQLRHGGIEGFDYRPGDAYLLEIAAYRTPNPPADGSSVRWVLERVVRRQPRQARRRAAQRETNTRAMRKRHMRNA
;
A
#
# COMPACT_ATOMS: atom_id res chain seq x y z
N MET A 1 -52.22 13.58 -1.06
CA MET A 1 -52.65 12.84 -2.27
C MET A 1 -51.69 11.67 -2.48
N LEU A 2 -52.25 10.47 -2.52
CA LEU A 2 -51.62 9.14 -2.56
C LEU A 2 -50.57 8.98 -3.69
N MET A 3 -49.37 8.48 -3.36
CA MET A 3 -48.92 7.08 -3.58
C MET A 3 -49.03 6.60 -5.03
N PHE A 4 -47.90 6.39 -5.74
CA PHE A 4 -47.79 5.31 -6.74
C PHE A 4 -46.31 4.88 -6.91
N ARG A 5 -45.94 3.81 -6.19
CA ARG A 5 -44.80 2.93 -6.50
C ARG A 5 -45.19 2.00 -7.67
N PRO A 6 -44.27 1.66 -8.58
CA PRO A 6 -44.38 0.43 -9.34
C PRO A 6 -43.45 -0.65 -8.77
N LEU A 7 -44.08 -1.68 -8.23
CA LEU A 7 -43.51 -2.96 -7.79
C LEU A 7 -43.84 -3.98 -8.91
N ARG A 8 -42.85 -4.55 -9.59
CA ARG A 8 -43.02 -5.75 -10.45
C ARG A 8 -41.73 -6.58 -10.33
N ARG A 9 -41.64 -7.55 -9.41
CA ARG A 9 -42.16 -8.94 -9.44
C ARG A 9 -41.68 -9.73 -10.65
N SER A 10 -40.60 -10.49 -10.47
CA SER A 10 -40.36 -11.73 -11.22
C SER A 10 -39.97 -12.83 -10.23
N LEU A 11 -40.95 -13.68 -9.92
CA LEU A 11 -40.77 -14.98 -9.31
C LEU A 11 -40.33 -15.95 -10.40
N ALA A 12 -39.31 -16.75 -10.14
CA ALA A 12 -39.16 -18.05 -10.77
C ALA A 12 -38.72 -19.04 -9.68
N LEU A 13 -39.69 -19.82 -9.21
CA LEU A 13 -39.47 -21.06 -8.48
C LEU A 13 -39.04 -22.14 -9.49
N ALA A 14 -37.99 -22.88 -9.18
CA ALA A 14 -37.80 -24.24 -9.68
C ALA A 14 -37.26 -25.07 -8.51
N ALA A 15 -37.98 -26.14 -8.20
CA ALA A 15 -37.84 -26.98 -7.03
C ALA A 15 -37.07 -28.28 -7.36
N LEU A 16 -36.37 -28.82 -6.34
CA LEU A 16 -36.10 -30.25 -6.02
C LEU A 16 -35.32 -31.08 -7.08
N ALA A 17 -34.42 -32.01 -6.77
CA ALA A 17 -34.42 -32.97 -5.66
C ALA A 17 -33.06 -33.69 -5.48
N ALA A 18 -32.91 -34.23 -4.28
CA ALA A 18 -32.37 -35.55 -3.93
C ALA A 18 -30.85 -35.82 -3.83
N LEU A 19 -30.57 -36.50 -2.71
CA LEU A 19 -29.34 -36.98 -2.12
C LEU A 19 -28.52 -37.94 -3.01
N ALA A 20 -27.20 -37.86 -2.86
CA ALA A 20 -26.36 -39.06 -2.85
C ALA A 20 -25.33 -38.95 -1.71
N ALA A 21 -25.53 -39.74 -0.67
CA ALA A 21 -24.52 -40.03 0.33
C ALA A 21 -23.72 -41.25 -0.16
N LEU A 22 -22.41 -41.08 -0.34
CA LEU A 22 -21.45 -42.18 -0.45
C LEU A 22 -20.28 -41.85 0.47
N ALA A 23 -20.21 -42.60 1.56
CA ALA A 23 -19.03 -42.71 2.41
C ALA A 23 -17.97 -43.53 1.68
N GLY A 24 -16.74 -43.02 1.63
CA GLY A 24 -15.56 -43.73 1.13
C GLY A 24 -14.29 -43.03 1.60
N ALA A 25 -13.61 -43.64 2.58
CA ALA A 25 -12.37 -43.16 3.16
C ALA A 25 -11.13 -43.58 2.33
N ALA A 26 -10.01 -42.90 2.60
CA ALA A 26 -8.61 -43.24 2.30
C ALA A 26 -7.91 -42.47 1.15
N GLY A 27 -7.27 -41.36 1.54
CA GLY A 27 -5.88 -40.99 1.28
C GLY A 27 -5.29 -41.05 -0.14
N LEU A 28 -4.77 -39.91 -0.63
CA LEU A 28 -3.33 -39.64 -0.82
C LEU A 28 -3.09 -38.28 -1.52
N ALA A 29 -2.16 -37.52 -0.94
CA ALA A 29 -1.39 -36.42 -1.55
C ALA A 29 -2.11 -35.10 -1.88
N GLY A 30 -2.37 -34.31 -0.83
CA GLY A 30 -2.36 -32.85 -0.96
C GLY A 30 -0.96 -32.40 -1.39
N ARG A 31 -0.86 -31.75 -2.55
CA ARG A 31 0.33 -31.01 -2.97
C ARG A 31 0.09 -29.53 -2.68
N GLU A 32 -0.06 -29.20 -1.39
CA GLU A 32 0.07 -27.81 -0.96
C GLU A 32 1.55 -27.43 -1.11
N THR A 33 1.81 -26.62 -2.13
CA THR A 33 3.13 -26.09 -2.39
C THR A 33 3.56 -25.24 -1.20
N ASN A 34 4.58 -25.71 -0.49
CA ASN A 34 5.29 -25.05 0.60
C ASN A 34 6.04 -23.77 0.15
N ALA A 35 5.38 -22.87 -0.60
CA ALA A 35 5.93 -21.57 -0.97
C ALA A 35 5.91 -20.58 0.20
N ALA A 36 4.93 -20.71 1.12
CA ALA A 36 4.82 -19.83 2.28
C ALA A 36 5.86 -20.13 3.38
N ALA A 37 6.28 -21.39 3.54
CA ALA A 37 7.28 -21.77 4.55
C ALA A 37 8.70 -21.29 4.20
N ASN A 38 9.03 -21.20 2.91
CA ASN A 38 10.36 -20.78 2.45
C ASN A 38 10.59 -19.26 2.60
N ALA A 39 9.52 -18.46 2.63
CA ALA A 39 9.60 -17.02 2.89
C ALA A 39 9.88 -16.69 4.37
N SER A 40 9.60 -17.62 5.29
CA SER A 40 9.80 -17.44 6.73
C SER A 40 11.19 -17.90 7.18
N ALA A 41 11.72 -18.99 6.59
CA ALA A 41 13.07 -19.49 6.88
C ALA A 41 14.17 -18.53 6.37
N ALA A 42 13.97 -17.88 5.22
CA ALA A 42 14.91 -16.89 4.69
C ALA A 42 14.98 -15.58 5.53
N ARG A 43 13.97 -15.30 6.37
CA ARG A 43 13.98 -14.14 7.28
C ARG A 43 14.84 -14.35 8.52
N ALA A 44 15.15 -15.59 8.88
CA ALA A 44 15.86 -15.92 10.13
C ALA A 44 17.40 -15.82 10.01
N ALA A 45 17.95 -15.66 8.81
CA ALA A 45 19.40 -15.76 8.56
C ALA A 45 20.06 -14.48 8.01
N ALA A 46 19.32 -13.36 7.90
CA ALA A 46 19.91 -12.10 7.46
C ALA A 46 20.52 -11.34 8.66
N PRO A 47 21.71 -10.71 8.49
CA PRO A 47 22.33 -9.91 9.54
C PRO A 47 21.36 -8.83 10.03
N HIS A 48 21.37 -8.60 11.34
CA HIS A 48 20.46 -7.73 12.10
C HIS A 48 19.98 -6.52 11.28
N ALA A 49 18.71 -6.55 10.86
CA ALA A 49 18.15 -5.45 10.09
C ALA A 49 17.94 -4.25 11.02
N ALA A 50 18.49 -3.09 10.65
CA ALA A 50 18.16 -1.87 11.37
C ALA A 50 16.76 -1.43 10.96
N THR A 51 15.80 -1.54 11.89
CA THR A 51 14.46 -0.99 11.69
C THR A 51 14.50 0.53 11.75
N LYS A 52 13.86 1.20 10.79
CA LYS A 52 13.78 2.65 10.75
C LYS A 52 12.44 3.14 10.21
N THR A 53 12.06 4.33 10.65
CA THR A 53 10.88 5.03 10.16
C THR A 53 11.23 5.88 8.95
N VAL A 54 10.45 5.77 7.88
CA VAL A 54 10.65 6.48 6.61
C VAL A 54 9.34 7.09 6.13
N TYR A 55 9.41 8.34 5.70
CA TYR A 55 8.32 9.01 5.01
C TYR A 55 8.46 8.78 3.51
N VAL A 56 7.38 8.40 2.83
CA VAL A 56 7.32 8.30 1.37
C VAL A 56 6.36 9.35 0.83
N ALA A 57 6.83 10.15 -0.13
CA ALA A 57 6.04 11.22 -0.72
C ALA A 57 4.90 10.68 -1.59
N ALA A 58 3.92 11.55 -1.84
CA ALA A 58 2.81 11.27 -2.75
C ALA A 58 3.18 11.30 -4.25
N GLN A 59 4.39 11.75 -4.57
CA GLN A 59 4.86 11.87 -5.94
C GLN A 59 6.22 11.19 -6.06
N THR A 60 6.44 10.54 -7.20
CA THR A 60 7.75 10.06 -7.62
C THR A 60 8.49 11.21 -8.30
N ALA A 61 9.79 11.05 -8.48
CA ALA A 61 10.60 11.97 -9.28
C ALA A 61 11.40 11.17 -10.31
N ARG A 62 11.67 11.80 -11.44
CA ARG A 62 12.49 11.18 -12.48
C ARG A 62 13.92 10.99 -11.96
N CYS A 63 14.44 9.79 -12.12
CA CYS A 63 15.80 9.42 -11.76
C CYS A 63 16.40 8.51 -12.84
N VAL A 64 17.70 8.29 -12.76
CA VAL A 64 18.43 7.43 -13.70
C VAL A 64 19.07 6.31 -12.91
N GLY A 65 18.64 5.07 -13.17
CA GLY A 65 19.36 3.87 -12.76
C GLY A 65 20.17 3.34 -13.94
N VAL A 66 20.04 2.04 -14.24
CA VAL A 66 20.51 1.49 -15.52
C VAL A 66 19.75 2.10 -16.70
N VAL A 67 18.49 2.47 -16.49
CA VAL A 67 17.64 3.19 -17.44
C VAL A 67 16.89 4.33 -16.73
N PRO A 68 16.38 5.34 -17.47
CA PRO A 68 15.50 6.35 -16.91
C PRO A 68 14.21 5.75 -16.31
N LEU A 69 13.94 6.02 -15.04
CA LEU A 69 12.78 5.52 -14.30
C LEU A 69 12.23 6.57 -13.33
N ASP A 70 11.11 6.24 -12.68
CA ASP A 70 10.52 7.08 -11.64
C ASP A 70 10.86 6.51 -10.25
N CYS A 71 11.64 7.25 -9.47
CA CYS A 71 12.05 6.86 -8.13
C CYS A 71 11.07 7.34 -7.07
N LEU A 72 10.99 6.59 -5.98
CA LEU A 72 10.31 7.03 -4.77
C LEU A 72 11.06 8.21 -4.15
N GLN A 73 10.33 9.19 -3.63
CA GLN A 73 10.89 10.26 -2.82
C GLN A 73 10.70 9.90 -1.34
N VAL A 74 11.81 9.83 -0.60
CA VAL A 74 11.83 9.38 0.79
C VAL A 74 12.57 10.36 1.69
N ARG A 75 12.24 10.39 2.98
CA ARG A 75 13.00 11.12 4.01
C ARG A 75 12.86 10.42 5.34
N THR A 76 13.83 10.60 6.24
CA THR A 76 13.84 9.95 7.56
C THR A 76 13.19 10.82 8.64
N ALA A 77 13.25 12.14 8.50
CA ALA A 77 12.57 13.09 9.38
C ALA A 77 11.62 14.03 8.62
N PRO A 78 10.60 14.62 9.29
CA PRO A 78 9.67 15.58 8.68
C PRO A 78 10.32 16.85 8.13
N ASN A 79 11.49 17.23 8.65
CA ASN A 79 12.18 18.48 8.33
C ASN A 79 13.38 18.25 7.40
N GLU A 80 13.65 17.01 7.01
CA GLU A 80 14.72 16.68 6.09
C GLU A 80 14.29 16.84 4.63
N PRO A 81 15.25 17.14 3.74
CA PRO A 81 14.99 17.17 2.31
C PRO A 81 14.58 15.79 1.80
N TRP A 82 13.75 15.77 0.76
CA TRP A 82 13.41 14.55 0.06
C TRP A 82 14.62 14.00 -0.69
N GLN A 83 14.86 12.70 -0.52
CA GLN A 83 15.90 11.95 -1.20
C GLN A 83 15.27 10.98 -2.19
N LEU A 84 15.97 10.73 -3.30
CA LEU A 84 15.52 9.77 -4.30
C LEU A 84 15.97 8.36 -3.90
N ARG A 85 14.99 7.49 -3.68
CA ARG A 85 15.22 6.07 -3.41
C ARG A 85 15.19 5.32 -4.73
N HIS A 86 16.38 4.91 -5.16
CA HIS A 86 16.56 3.95 -6.25
C HIS A 86 16.17 2.55 -5.75
N GLY A 87 15.35 1.86 -6.54
CA GLY A 87 14.77 0.58 -6.13
C GLY A 87 13.58 0.74 -5.19
N GLY A 88 12.59 -0.15 -5.33
CA GLY A 88 11.39 -0.14 -4.49
C GLY A 88 11.67 -0.53 -3.03
N ILE A 89 10.59 -0.68 -2.28
CA ILE A 89 10.60 -1.28 -0.95
C ILE A 89 9.89 -2.63 -1.09
N GLU A 90 10.53 -3.72 -0.68
CA GLU A 90 9.94 -5.05 -0.81
C GLU A 90 8.69 -5.18 0.04
N GLY A 91 7.62 -5.74 -0.53
CA GLY A 91 6.32 -5.84 0.12
C GLY A 91 5.53 -4.52 0.19
N PHE A 92 6.06 -3.42 -0.35
CA PHE A 92 5.35 -2.14 -0.41
C PHE A 92 4.80 -1.86 -1.80
N ASP A 93 3.47 -1.79 -1.91
CA ASP A 93 2.78 -1.37 -3.11
C ASP A 93 2.52 0.15 -3.08
N TYR A 94 3.33 0.90 -3.82
CA TYR A 94 3.20 2.35 -3.90
C TYR A 94 2.01 2.74 -4.78
N ARG A 95 1.08 3.51 -4.21
CA ARG A 95 0.01 4.15 -4.98
C ARG A 95 0.29 5.63 -5.25
N PRO A 96 0.33 6.06 -6.52
CA PRO A 96 0.54 7.45 -6.87
C PRO A 96 -0.45 8.41 -6.21
N GLY A 97 0.07 9.42 -5.52
CA GLY A 97 -0.70 10.48 -4.86
C GLY A 97 -1.00 10.25 -3.38
N ASP A 98 -0.72 9.07 -2.86
CA ASP A 98 -0.81 8.75 -1.44
C ASP A 98 0.53 9.02 -0.76
N ALA A 99 0.52 9.64 0.42
CA ALA A 99 1.71 9.80 1.23
C ALA A 99 1.74 8.75 2.35
N TYR A 100 2.94 8.29 2.71
CA TYR A 100 3.09 7.20 3.68
C TYR A 100 4.11 7.53 4.77
N LEU A 101 3.88 6.96 5.95
CA LEU A 101 4.86 6.76 7.01
C LEU A 101 5.00 5.26 7.19
N LEU A 102 6.20 4.75 6.94
CA LEU A 102 6.51 3.33 6.94
C LEU A 102 7.53 3.03 8.03
N GLU A 103 7.44 1.86 8.62
CA GLU A 103 8.54 1.21 9.31
C GLU A 103 9.10 0.14 8.38
N ILE A 104 10.40 0.20 8.17
CA ILE A 104 11.12 -0.68 7.26
C ILE A 104 12.31 -1.31 7.97
N ALA A 105 12.67 -2.51 7.54
CA ALA A 105 13.92 -3.16 7.89
C ALA A 105 14.95 -2.92 6.78
N ALA A 106 16.11 -2.38 7.15
CA ALA A 106 17.22 -2.16 6.22
C ALA A 106 18.28 -3.25 6.41
N TYR A 107 18.45 -4.09 5.40
CA TYR A 107 19.45 -5.16 5.35
C TYR A 107 20.66 -4.73 4.53
N ARG A 108 21.86 -4.95 5.06
CA ARG A 108 23.10 -4.83 4.28
C ARG A 108 23.23 -6.05 3.37
N THR A 109 23.41 -5.81 2.07
CA THR A 109 23.72 -6.88 1.12
C THR A 109 25.24 -7.06 1.07
N PRO A 110 25.79 -8.23 1.44
CA PRO A 110 27.21 -8.50 1.25
C PRO A 110 27.51 -8.64 -0.24
N ASN A 111 28.62 -8.03 -0.69
CA ASN A 111 29.06 -8.01 -2.08
C ASN A 111 27.98 -7.48 -3.08
N PRO A 112 27.55 -6.21 -2.96
CA PRO A 112 26.63 -5.65 -3.95
C PRO A 112 27.28 -5.62 -5.34
N PRO A 113 26.50 -5.77 -6.43
CA PRO A 113 27.01 -5.47 -7.77
C PRO A 113 27.50 -4.01 -7.80
N ALA A 114 28.47 -3.71 -8.67
CA ALA A 114 29.18 -2.42 -8.69
C ALA A 114 28.23 -1.19 -8.70
N ASP A 115 27.06 -1.32 -9.31
CA ASP A 115 26.07 -0.25 -9.48
C ASP A 115 24.81 -0.40 -8.58
N GLY A 116 24.79 -1.42 -7.71
CA GLY A 116 23.65 -1.75 -6.86
C GLY A 116 23.71 -1.09 -5.49
N SER A 117 22.55 -0.73 -4.93
CA SER A 117 22.49 -0.29 -3.53
C SER A 117 22.93 -1.42 -2.61
N SER A 118 23.89 -1.16 -1.73
CA SER A 118 24.30 -2.11 -0.67
C SER A 118 23.25 -2.29 0.43
N VAL A 119 22.05 -1.71 0.27
CA VAL A 119 20.99 -1.70 1.28
C VAL A 119 19.63 -2.07 0.68
N ARG A 120 19.13 -3.24 1.08
CA ARG A 120 17.81 -3.76 0.74
C ARG A 120 16.78 -3.30 1.77
N TRP A 121 15.65 -2.76 1.33
CA TRP A 121 14.57 -2.28 2.21
C TRP A 121 13.38 -3.21 2.12
N VAL A 122 12.94 -3.72 3.27
CA VAL A 122 11.75 -4.57 3.40
C VAL A 122 10.73 -3.84 4.24
N LEU A 123 9.48 -3.83 3.81
CA LEU A 123 8.37 -3.26 4.58
C LEU A 123 8.09 -4.15 5.79
N GLU A 124 8.22 -3.57 6.98
CA GLU A 124 7.75 -4.20 8.22
C GLU A 124 6.30 -3.80 8.49
N ARG A 125 6.01 -2.49 8.42
CA ARG A 125 4.68 -1.97 8.73
C ARG A 125 4.38 -0.64 8.08
N VAL A 126 3.12 -0.44 7.68
CA VAL A 126 2.60 0.88 7.32
C VAL A 126 2.09 1.56 8.60
N VAL A 127 2.84 2.54 9.10
CA VAL A 127 2.47 3.30 10.31
C VAL A 127 1.31 4.25 10.01
N ARG A 128 1.37 4.95 8.88
CA ARG A 128 0.32 5.88 8.44
C ARG A 128 0.24 5.92 6.93
N ARG A 129 -0.97 5.93 6.41
CA ARG A 129 -1.25 6.24 5.01
C ARG A 129 -2.16 7.45 4.93
N GLN A 130 -1.82 8.39 4.06
CA GLN A 130 -2.62 9.57 3.78
C GLN A 130 -3.08 9.53 2.33
N PRO A 131 -4.31 9.05 2.06
CA PRO A 131 -4.81 8.92 0.70
C PRO A 131 -4.93 10.26 -0.02
N ARG A 132 -4.72 10.26 -1.34
CA ARG A 132 -4.85 11.44 -2.21
C ARG A 132 -6.15 12.21 -1.96
N GLN A 133 -7.27 11.49 -1.86
CA GLN A 133 -8.59 12.09 -1.64
C GLN A 133 -8.68 12.83 -0.30
N ALA A 134 -8.14 12.24 0.78
CA ALA A 134 -8.14 12.86 2.10
C ALA A 134 -7.29 14.15 2.09
N ARG A 135 -6.12 14.13 1.44
CA ARG A 135 -5.27 15.32 1.29
C ARG A 135 -5.97 16.44 0.52
N ARG A 136 -6.62 16.12 -0.60
CA ARG A 136 -7.37 17.11 -1.40
C ARG A 136 -8.52 17.73 -0.61
N ARG A 137 -9.27 16.92 0.14
CA ARG A 137 -10.38 17.42 0.98
C ARG A 137 -9.87 18.33 2.10
N ALA A 138 -8.75 17.99 2.74
CA ALA A 138 -8.13 18.83 3.74
C ALA A 138 -7.69 20.19 3.16
N ALA A 139 -7.00 20.18 2.01
CA ALA A 139 -6.57 21.40 1.32
C ALA A 139 -7.75 22.30 0.88
N GLN A 140 -8.84 21.70 0.40
CA GLN A 140 -10.05 22.45 0.03
C GLN A 140 -10.70 23.11 1.26
N ARG A 141 -10.76 22.42 2.39
CA ARG A 141 -11.31 22.97 3.64
C ARG A 141 -10.53 24.20 4.09
N GLU A 142 -9.19 24.12 4.07
CA GLU A 142 -8.33 25.24 4.41
C GLU A 142 -8.54 26.44 3.48
N THR A 143 -8.62 26.18 2.17
CA THR A 143 -8.89 27.21 1.15
C THR A 143 -10.26 27.87 1.39
N ASN A 144 -11.30 27.08 1.68
CA ASN A 144 -12.63 27.59 1.97
C ASN A 144 -12.65 28.46 3.23
N THR A 145 -12.00 28.01 4.30
CA THR A 145 -11.88 28.77 5.56
C THR A 145 -11.16 30.10 5.34
N ARG A 146 -10.05 30.09 4.58
CA ARG A 146 -9.33 31.33 4.22
C ARG A 146 -10.21 32.27 3.41
N ALA A 147 -10.97 31.75 2.45
CA ALA A 147 -11.90 32.54 1.65
C ALA A 147 -13.04 33.16 2.47
N MET A 148 -13.60 32.41 3.43
CA MET A 148 -14.61 32.90 4.37
C MET A 148 -14.04 34.03 5.25
N ARG A 149 -12.85 33.83 5.86
CA ARG A 149 -12.18 34.87 6.65
C ARG A 149 -11.94 36.14 5.83
N LYS A 150 -11.48 36.00 4.58
CA LYS A 150 -11.24 37.14 3.68
C LYS A 150 -12.54 37.87 3.32
N ARG A 151 -13.67 37.16 3.16
CA ARG A 151 -14.99 37.77 2.92
C ARG A 151 -15.46 38.55 4.14
N HIS A 152 -15.34 37.96 5.32
CA HIS A 152 -15.70 38.62 6.56
C HIS A 152 -14.93 39.94 6.76
N MET A 153 -13.62 39.94 6.51
CA MET A 153 -12.78 41.15 6.57
C MET A 153 -13.12 42.23 5.54
N ARG A 154 -13.81 41.90 4.44
CA ARG A 154 -14.21 42.91 3.42
C ARG A 154 -15.57 43.54 3.70
N ASN A 155 -16.37 42.89 4.56
CA ASN A 155 -17.72 43.32 4.89
C ASN A 155 -17.80 43.94 6.29
N ALA A 156 -16.66 44.10 6.95
CA ALA A 156 -16.48 44.82 8.21
C ALA A 156 -15.84 46.17 7.89
#